data_AF-A0A286UAF3-F1
#
_entry.id   AF-A0A286UAF3-F1
#
_cell.length_a   1.000
_cell.length_b   1.000
_cell.length_c   1.000
_cell.angle_alpha   90.00
_cell.angle_beta   90.00
_cell.angle_gamma   90.00
#
_symmetry.space_group_name_H-M   'P 1'
#
loop_
_entity.id
_entity.type
_entity.pdbx_description
1 polymer ?
#
loop_
_entity_poly.entity_id
_entity_poly.type
_entity_poly.pdbx_seq_one_letter_code
_entity_poly.pdbx_strand_id
1 'polypeptide(L)'
;MRSTPVVNLNHGLDHQTSPEVQNIQEVTQDHTIQLDRALFTALLRIHNQIEPDNMEMQFNGRPIDLFVLYSEVYTLGGITNVQRRDMWAVVIKKMNLDQVGAGIEVDQITKHLKYIYDKYLSQLDLSVASVAMRKTIGGGDGSPPPSAEQDVQNMINRVKDMNLQQILQQYQVLRQDLDNLARLSVEPLHQGGYNEQANQLIETQRPQLTQLQAQQRRAAFTNSQLPMSNVPQPGTSTQSNIPGSAASAAMNAANAFVKSLAHLTPEQQATLNKLPIPTQDLLREATAYLVGLKEQIYISNNLVPVQMPNDRDQFDRDFDLLYMEVQRLSSLLPLYLSVTKEEKVAKAVTMQIDIVKKQRSRLNQQAPSYILNSDLLTRLRQQAAFLYQKITIVCQFVKYRRDIGLM
;
A
#
# COMPACT_ATOMS: atom_id res chain seq x y z
N MET A 1 -35.15 17.77 85.79
CA MET A 1 -36.01 16.57 85.72
C MET A 1 -37.20 16.87 84.80
N ARG A 2 -37.17 16.35 83.57
CA ARG A 2 -38.35 16.15 82.71
C ARG A 2 -37.90 15.22 81.59
N SER A 3 -38.39 13.99 81.66
CA SER A 3 -38.12 12.90 80.74
C SER A 3 -38.85 13.13 79.42
N THR A 4 -38.14 12.96 78.30
CA THR A 4 -38.72 12.94 76.94
C THR A 4 -38.71 11.50 76.40
N PRO A 5 -39.78 11.09 75.69
CA PRO A 5 -39.95 9.71 75.24
C PRO A 5 -39.22 9.44 73.92
N VAL A 6 -38.65 8.24 73.81
CA VAL A 6 -38.08 7.67 72.60
C VAL A 6 -39.22 7.13 71.73
N VAL A 7 -39.47 7.76 70.59
CA VAL A 7 -40.35 7.23 69.54
C VAL A 7 -39.50 6.46 68.55
N ASN A 8 -39.73 5.15 68.49
CA ASN A 8 -39.09 4.20 67.62
C ASN A 8 -39.89 4.14 66.29
N LEU A 9 -39.32 4.66 65.20
CA LEU A 9 -39.90 4.60 63.86
C LEU A 9 -39.19 3.49 63.06
N ASN A 10 -39.72 2.28 63.16
CA ASN A 10 -39.51 1.23 62.17
C ASN A 10 -40.29 1.60 60.90
N HIS A 11 -39.58 1.87 59.81
CA HIS A 11 -40.13 1.77 58.47
C HIS A 11 -39.59 0.50 57.82
N GLY A 12 -40.46 -0.49 57.69
CA GLY A 12 -40.24 -1.64 56.83
C GLY A 12 -40.23 -1.17 55.38
N LEU A 13 -39.08 -1.30 54.74
CA LEU A 13 -38.95 -1.28 53.29
C LEU A 13 -39.20 -2.70 52.81
N ASP A 14 -40.42 -2.97 52.36
CA ASP A 14 -40.75 -4.15 51.59
C ASP A 14 -39.97 -4.10 50.27
N HIS A 15 -38.93 -4.93 50.18
CA HIS A 15 -38.26 -5.22 48.92
C HIS A 15 -39.18 -6.08 48.05
N GLN A 16 -39.89 -5.43 47.13
CA GLN A 16 -40.39 -6.08 45.92
C GLN A 16 -39.18 -6.58 45.12
N THR A 17 -38.96 -7.89 45.14
CA THR A 17 -38.07 -8.59 44.22
C THR A 17 -38.67 -8.56 42.82
N SER A 18 -38.16 -7.67 41.98
CA SER A 18 -38.46 -7.61 40.54
C SER A 18 -37.74 -8.76 39.83
N PRO A 19 -38.43 -9.67 39.13
CA PRO A 19 -37.80 -10.73 38.35
C PRO A 19 -37.49 -10.21 36.94
N GLU A 20 -36.51 -9.31 36.81
CA GLU A 20 -36.15 -8.77 35.48
C GLU A 20 -34.68 -8.33 35.36
N VAL A 21 -33.76 -9.07 35.98
CA VAL A 21 -32.31 -8.88 35.75
C VAL A 21 -31.58 -10.23 35.74
N GLN A 22 -32.02 -11.15 34.89
CA GLN A 22 -31.26 -12.36 34.56
C GLN A 22 -31.47 -12.72 33.09
N ASN A 23 -31.19 -11.81 32.14
CA ASN A 23 -31.07 -12.19 30.72
C ASN A 23 -30.39 -11.16 29.78
N ILE A 24 -29.33 -10.47 30.21
CA ILE A 24 -28.56 -9.57 29.31
C ILE A 24 -27.04 -9.82 29.40
N GLN A 25 -26.63 -11.07 29.66
CA GLN A 25 -25.21 -11.45 29.62
C GLN A 25 -24.88 -12.49 28.55
N GLU A 26 -25.84 -12.84 27.69
CA GLU A 26 -25.69 -13.98 26.78
C GLU A 26 -26.17 -13.68 25.35
N VAL A 27 -25.95 -12.48 24.79
CA VAL A 27 -26.06 -12.26 23.33
C VAL A 27 -25.05 -11.20 22.88
N THR A 28 -23.77 -11.53 22.98
CA THR A 28 -22.74 -10.92 22.12
C THR A 28 -21.73 -12.03 21.81
N GLN A 29 -22.18 -13.03 21.06
CA GLN A 29 -21.25 -13.88 20.31
C GLN A 29 -20.62 -12.99 19.25
N ASP A 30 -19.56 -12.29 19.66
CA ASP A 30 -18.69 -11.55 18.77
C ASP A 30 -18.20 -12.52 17.69
N HIS A 31 -18.62 -12.26 16.46
CA HIS A 31 -18.11 -12.95 15.28
C HIS A 31 -16.69 -12.43 15.00
N THR A 32 -15.77 -12.63 15.96
CA THR A 32 -14.35 -12.43 15.73
C THR A 32 -13.92 -13.42 14.66
N ILE A 33 -13.57 -12.89 13.50
CA ILE A 33 -12.96 -13.66 12.41
C ILE A 33 -11.71 -14.32 13.00
N GLN A 34 -11.77 -15.63 13.23
CA GLN A 34 -10.58 -16.38 13.64
C GLN A 34 -9.64 -16.45 12.44
N LEU A 35 -8.56 -15.68 12.52
CA LEU A 35 -7.52 -15.71 11.52
C LEU A 35 -6.73 -17.01 11.70
N ASP A 36 -6.82 -17.94 10.75
CA ASP A 36 -5.99 -19.14 10.78
C ASP A 36 -4.51 -18.80 10.49
N ARG A 37 -3.61 -19.71 10.88
CA ARG A 37 -2.16 -19.49 10.74
C ARG A 37 -1.71 -19.39 9.29
N ALA A 38 -2.35 -20.11 8.38
CA ALA A 38 -1.99 -20.12 6.97
C ALA A 38 -2.33 -18.78 6.29
N LEU A 39 -3.53 -18.29 6.55
CA LEU A 39 -4.04 -17.00 6.10
C LEU A 39 -3.23 -15.85 6.69
N PHE A 40 -2.93 -15.90 7.99
CA PHE A 40 -2.03 -14.93 8.62
C PHE A 40 -0.68 -14.88 7.89
N THR A 41 -0.05 -16.03 7.66
CA THR A 41 1.26 -16.10 7.00
C THR A 41 1.21 -15.52 5.59
N ALA A 42 0.14 -15.79 4.85
CA ALA A 42 -0.03 -15.25 3.51
C ALA A 42 -0.27 -13.74 3.51
N LEU A 43 -1.11 -13.22 4.40
CA LEU A 43 -1.33 -11.78 4.56
C LEU A 43 -0.05 -11.07 4.98
N LEU A 44 0.72 -11.66 5.89
CA LEU A 44 2.00 -11.13 6.32
C LEU A 44 2.98 -10.99 5.14
N ARG A 45 3.05 -11.98 4.24
CA ARG A 45 3.89 -11.90 3.03
C ARG A 45 3.42 -10.85 2.02
N ILE A 46 2.11 -10.66 1.88
CA ILE A 46 1.57 -9.63 0.98
C ILE A 46 1.91 -8.23 1.49
N HIS A 47 1.81 -8.03 2.82
CA HIS A 47 1.97 -6.71 3.43
C HIS A 47 3.43 -6.35 3.72
N ASN A 48 4.24 -7.33 4.12
CA ASN A 48 5.66 -7.13 4.34
C ASN A 48 6.43 -7.65 3.13
N GLN A 49 6.91 -6.72 2.30
CA GLN A 49 7.88 -7.01 1.25
C GLN A 49 9.27 -7.39 1.80
N ILE A 50 9.39 -7.53 3.12
CA ILE A 50 10.61 -7.83 3.84
C ILE A 50 10.46 -9.25 4.36
N GLU A 51 11.29 -10.17 3.88
CA GLU A 51 11.41 -11.48 4.52
C GLU A 51 11.93 -11.24 5.94
N PRO A 52 11.23 -11.76 6.96
CA PRO A 52 11.62 -11.47 8.31
C PRO A 52 12.94 -12.19 8.63
N ASP A 53 13.92 -11.43 9.11
CA ASP A 53 15.23 -11.96 9.44
C ASP A 53 15.10 -12.89 10.67
N ASN A 54 15.46 -14.15 10.47
CA ASN A 54 15.40 -15.17 11.52
C ASN A 54 16.25 -14.80 12.74
N MET A 55 17.31 -14.00 12.60
CA MET A 55 18.15 -13.58 13.72
C MET A 55 17.47 -12.46 14.53
N GLU A 56 16.80 -11.53 13.86
CA GLU A 56 16.05 -10.46 14.54
C GLU A 56 14.76 -10.98 15.19
N MET A 57 14.20 -12.07 14.67
CA MET A 57 13.01 -12.74 15.23
C MET A 57 13.32 -13.69 16.38
N GLN A 58 14.52 -13.65 16.96
CA GLN A 58 14.88 -14.49 18.10
C GLN A 58 15.17 -13.64 19.32
N PHE A 59 14.66 -14.08 20.46
CA PHE A 59 15.02 -13.52 21.76
C PHE A 59 15.67 -14.61 22.60
N ASN A 60 16.96 -14.43 22.92
CA ASN A 60 17.83 -15.42 23.58
C ASN A 60 17.79 -16.81 22.93
N GLY A 61 17.88 -16.84 21.60
CA GLY A 61 17.87 -18.10 20.83
C GLY A 61 16.51 -18.80 20.76
N ARG A 62 15.44 -18.22 21.31
CA ARG A 62 14.08 -18.69 21.10
C ARG A 62 13.41 -17.91 19.97
N PRO A 63 12.88 -18.58 18.93
CA PRO A 63 12.15 -17.89 17.88
C PRO A 63 10.84 -17.31 18.40
N ILE A 64 10.55 -16.09 17.99
CA ILE A 64 9.30 -15.39 18.26
C ILE A 64 8.31 -15.73 17.15
N ASP A 65 7.24 -16.43 17.52
CA ASP A 65 6.17 -16.75 16.58
C ASP A 65 5.27 -15.53 16.36
N LEU A 66 5.40 -14.92 15.18
CA LEU A 66 4.64 -13.73 14.80
C LEU A 66 3.12 -13.96 14.83
N PHE A 67 2.66 -15.17 14.53
CA PHE A 67 1.24 -15.50 14.56
C PHE A 67 0.71 -15.46 16.00
N VAL A 68 1.44 -16.08 16.93
CA VAL A 68 1.08 -16.10 18.35
C VAL A 68 1.13 -14.68 18.93
N LEU A 69 2.17 -13.91 18.60
CA LEU A 69 2.28 -12.51 19.02
C LEU A 69 1.07 -11.68 18.56
N TYR A 70 0.73 -11.79 17.27
CA TYR A 70 -0.42 -11.09 16.70
C TYR A 70 -1.73 -11.54 17.37
N SER A 71 -1.96 -12.84 17.54
CA SER A 71 -3.20 -13.35 18.14
C SER A 71 -3.36 -12.89 19.59
N GLU A 72 -2.28 -12.86 20.37
CA GLU A 72 -2.35 -12.42 21.76
C GLU A 72 -2.62 -10.92 21.89
N VAL A 73 -1.98 -10.10 21.05
CA VAL A 73 -2.28 -8.65 21.02
C VAL A 73 -3.71 -8.40 20.53
N TYR A 74 -4.17 -9.14 19.51
CA TYR A 74 -5.52 -9.02 18.97
C TYR A 74 -6.60 -9.39 20.00
N THR A 75 -6.44 -10.52 20.70
CA THR A 75 -7.38 -10.95 21.76
C THR A 75 -7.44 -9.98 22.93
N LEU A 76 -6.38 -9.20 23.16
CA LEU A 76 -6.34 -8.13 24.15
C LEU A 76 -6.92 -6.80 23.62
N GLY A 77 -7.60 -6.79 22.48
CA GLY A 77 -8.23 -5.59 21.90
C GLY A 77 -7.29 -4.76 21.02
N GLY A 78 -6.24 -5.38 20.49
CA GLY A 78 -5.28 -4.75 19.57
C GLY A 78 -4.17 -3.95 20.26
N ILE A 79 -3.19 -3.53 19.46
CA ILE A 79 -1.95 -2.90 19.94
C ILE A 79 -2.20 -1.66 20.79
N THR A 80 -3.19 -0.84 20.44
CA THR A 80 -3.54 0.38 21.17
C THR A 80 -4.00 0.08 22.59
N ASN A 81 -4.76 -1.00 22.81
CA ASN A 81 -5.23 -1.37 24.15
C ASN A 81 -4.10 -1.98 24.98
N VAL A 82 -3.27 -2.83 24.36
CA VAL A 82 -2.08 -3.41 25.01
C VAL A 82 -1.12 -2.31 25.48
N GLN A 83 -0.86 -1.30 24.65
CA GLN A 83 -0.01 -0.16 25.03
C GLN A 83 -0.65 0.72 26.11
N ARG A 84 -1.94 1.06 25.95
CA ARG A 84 -2.64 1.95 26.90
C ARG A 84 -2.74 1.38 28.31
N ARG A 85 -2.94 0.06 28.42
CA ARG A 85 -3.10 -0.66 29.69
C ARG A 85 -1.81 -1.35 30.16
N ASP A 86 -0.70 -1.11 29.47
CA ASP A 86 0.60 -1.72 29.70
C ASP A 86 0.56 -3.26 29.86
N MET A 87 -0.19 -3.94 28.98
CA MET A 87 -0.44 -5.39 29.07
C MET A 87 0.67 -6.24 28.43
N TRP A 88 1.85 -5.69 28.16
CA TRP A 88 2.94 -6.43 27.53
C TRP A 88 3.43 -7.61 28.37
N ALA A 89 3.43 -7.48 29.70
CA ALA A 89 3.75 -8.58 30.60
C ALA A 89 2.79 -9.77 30.42
N VAL A 90 1.51 -9.51 30.13
CA VAL A 90 0.51 -10.57 29.87
C VAL A 90 0.82 -11.27 28.55
N VAL A 91 1.15 -10.52 27.50
CA VAL A 91 1.55 -11.07 26.18
C VAL A 91 2.79 -11.95 26.34
N ILE A 92 3.82 -11.46 27.03
CA ILE A 92 5.08 -12.18 27.30
C ILE A 92 4.81 -13.52 27.99
N LYS A 93 3.99 -13.49 29.06
CA LYS A 93 3.61 -14.69 29.81
C LYS A 93 2.85 -15.69 28.95
N LYS A 94 1.89 -15.24 28.14
CA LYS A 94 1.12 -16.13 27.25
C LYS A 94 1.96 -16.74 26.13
N MET A 95 2.97 -16.02 25.65
CA MET A 95 3.96 -16.55 24.70
C MET A 95 5.01 -17.46 25.37
N ASN A 96 4.92 -17.65 26.70
CA ASN A 96 5.89 -18.37 27.53
C ASN A 96 7.32 -17.80 27.42
N LEU A 97 7.47 -16.50 27.15
CA LEU A 97 8.77 -15.84 27.02
C LEU A 97 9.36 -15.42 28.38
N ASP A 98 8.56 -15.49 29.45
CA ASP A 98 8.96 -15.22 30.83
C ASP A 98 9.92 -16.26 31.42
N GLN A 99 9.95 -17.47 30.85
CA GLN A 99 10.84 -18.56 31.29
C GLN A 99 12.25 -18.49 30.65
N VAL A 100 12.48 -17.55 29.74
CA VAL A 100 13.69 -17.49 28.93
C VAL A 100 14.79 -16.73 29.70
N GLY A 101 15.39 -17.41 30.67
CA GLY A 101 16.63 -16.99 31.35
C GLY A 101 16.41 -16.29 32.69
N ALA A 102 16.96 -16.87 33.75
CA ALA A 102 17.05 -16.22 35.06
C ALA A 102 17.93 -14.97 34.94
N GLY A 103 17.34 -13.78 35.08
CA GLY A 103 18.07 -12.51 35.11
C GLY A 103 17.77 -11.54 33.96
N ILE A 104 16.86 -11.87 33.04
CA ILE A 104 16.48 -10.96 31.97
C ILE A 104 15.27 -10.13 32.40
N GLU A 105 15.44 -8.82 32.37
CA GLU A 105 14.39 -7.88 32.74
C GLU A 105 13.24 -7.93 31.72
N VAL A 106 12.00 -7.97 32.23
CA VAL A 106 10.75 -7.94 31.44
C VAL A 106 10.73 -6.76 30.46
N ASP A 107 11.38 -5.66 30.83
CA ASP A 107 11.51 -4.46 30.00
C ASP A 107 12.27 -4.70 28.70
N GLN A 108 13.30 -5.55 28.70
CA GLN A 108 14.07 -5.86 27.50
C GLN A 108 13.24 -6.68 26.52
N ILE A 109 12.53 -7.70 27.03
CA ILE A 109 11.58 -8.51 26.25
C ILE A 109 10.50 -7.61 25.66
N THR A 110 9.93 -6.73 26.48
CA THR A 110 8.87 -5.81 26.08
C THR A 110 9.33 -4.87 24.97
N LYS A 111 10.52 -4.28 25.10
CA LYS A 111 11.11 -3.41 24.06
C LYS A 111 11.30 -4.17 22.75
N HIS A 112 11.79 -5.41 22.81
CA HIS A 112 12.03 -6.23 21.63
C HIS A 112 10.71 -6.67 20.95
N LEU A 113 9.70 -7.10 21.72
CA LEU A 113 8.39 -7.43 21.17
C LEU A 113 7.69 -6.22 20.55
N LYS A 114 7.79 -5.03 21.18
CA LYS A 114 7.29 -3.78 20.60
C LYS A 114 7.94 -3.49 19.26
N TYR A 115 9.26 -3.65 19.16
CA TYR A 115 10.01 -3.47 17.91
C TYR A 115 9.56 -4.45 16.82
N ILE A 116 9.48 -5.76 17.12
CA ILE A 116 9.04 -6.78 16.17
C ILE A 116 7.61 -6.50 15.70
N TYR A 117 6.71 -6.16 16.63
CA TYR A 117 5.32 -5.86 16.32
C TYR A 117 5.21 -4.64 15.39
N ASP A 118 5.92 -3.56 15.70
CA ASP A 118 5.90 -2.35 14.89
C ASP A 118 6.48 -2.60 13.49
N LYS A 119 7.59 -3.34 13.40
CA LYS A 119 8.27 -3.62 12.13
C LYS A 119 7.49 -4.56 11.22
N TYR A 120 6.88 -5.62 11.76
CA TYR A 120 6.27 -6.68 10.96
C TYR A 120 4.75 -6.77 11.06
N LEU A 121 4.11 -6.27 12.12
CA LEU A 121 2.67 -6.49 12.34
C LEU A 121 1.83 -5.21 12.19
N SER A 122 2.42 -4.01 12.31
CA SER A 122 1.70 -2.73 12.23
C SER A 122 0.91 -2.54 10.93
N GLN A 123 1.49 -2.93 9.78
CA GLN A 123 0.84 -2.81 8.48
C GLN A 123 -0.32 -3.79 8.30
N LEU A 124 -0.19 -4.99 8.88
CA LEU A 124 -1.24 -5.99 8.88
C LEU A 124 -2.42 -5.55 9.75
N ASP A 125 -2.15 -5.01 10.93
CA ASP A 125 -3.16 -4.44 11.83
C ASP A 125 -4.00 -3.36 11.12
N LEU A 126 -3.33 -2.46 10.40
CA LEU A 126 -4.00 -1.40 9.65
C LEU A 126 -4.90 -1.96 8.53
N SER A 127 -4.45 -3.02 7.84
CA SER A 127 -5.24 -3.64 6.77
C SER A 127 -6.47 -4.37 7.32
N VAL A 128 -6.31 -5.14 8.39
CA VAL A 128 -7.42 -5.84 9.08
C VAL A 128 -8.43 -4.85 9.66
N ALA A 129 -7.95 -3.79 10.33
CA ALA A 129 -8.81 -2.74 10.85
C ALA A 129 -9.60 -2.03 9.74
N SER A 130 -8.98 -1.77 8.58
CA SER A 130 -9.66 -1.14 7.44
C SER A 130 -10.79 -2.00 6.84
N VAL A 131 -10.70 -3.32 6.98
CA VAL A 131 -11.75 -4.26 6.57
C VAL A 131 -12.87 -4.29 7.61
N ALA A 132 -12.52 -4.36 8.89
CA ALA A 132 -13.50 -4.33 9.99
C ALA A 132 -14.33 -3.03 10.00
N MET A 133 -13.68 -1.88 9.79
CA MET A 133 -14.37 -0.58 9.72
C MET A 133 -15.36 -0.48 8.54
N ARG A 134 -15.06 -1.13 7.40
CA ARG A 134 -16.02 -1.19 6.29
C ARG A 134 -17.26 -2.01 6.65
N LYS A 135 -17.10 -3.06 7.46
CA LYS A 135 -18.23 -3.88 7.95
C LYS A 135 -19.11 -3.08 8.92
N THR A 136 -18.53 -2.23 9.78
CA THR A 136 -19.31 -1.48 10.78
C THR A 136 -19.96 -0.21 10.23
N ILE A 137 -19.33 0.49 9.28
CA ILE A 137 -19.86 1.75 8.74
C ILE A 137 -20.95 1.53 7.68
N GLY A 138 -20.99 0.36 7.04
CA GLY A 138 -21.95 0.04 5.98
C GLY A 138 -23.33 -0.52 6.43
N GLY A 139 -23.62 -0.58 7.74
CA GLY A 139 -24.76 -1.34 8.29
C GLY A 139 -25.96 -0.51 8.79
N GLY A 140 -26.13 0.74 8.34
CA GLY A 140 -27.14 1.66 8.88
C GLY A 140 -28.58 1.53 8.35
N ASP A 141 -28.84 0.69 7.36
CA ASP A 141 -30.19 0.53 6.81
C ASP A 141 -30.47 -0.95 6.52
N GLY A 142 -31.64 -1.44 6.95
CA GLY A 142 -31.98 -2.85 7.18
C GLY A 142 -32.08 -3.76 5.96
N SER A 143 -31.15 -3.65 5.00
CA SER A 143 -30.96 -4.59 3.90
C SER A 143 -29.54 -5.12 3.97
N PRO A 144 -29.31 -6.45 4.11
CA PRO A 144 -27.96 -7.00 4.22
C PRO A 144 -27.19 -6.72 2.91
N PRO A 145 -26.08 -5.95 2.93
CA PRO A 145 -25.24 -5.81 1.75
C PRO A 145 -24.42 -7.10 1.56
N PRO A 146 -24.58 -7.84 0.45
CA PRO A 146 -23.82 -9.04 0.18
C PRO A 146 -22.44 -8.66 -0.38
N SER A 147 -21.49 -8.20 0.45
CA SER A 147 -20.16 -7.84 -0.09
C SER A 147 -18.98 -7.86 0.88
N ALA A 148 -19.15 -7.60 2.19
CA ALA A 148 -17.98 -7.46 3.09
C ALA A 148 -17.32 -8.82 3.43
N GLU A 149 -18.13 -9.85 3.69
CA GLU A 149 -17.62 -11.22 3.84
C GLU A 149 -17.12 -11.77 2.51
N GLN A 150 -17.73 -11.37 1.40
CA GLN A 150 -17.29 -11.78 0.08
C GLN A 150 -15.95 -11.15 -0.31
N ASP A 151 -15.63 -9.93 0.13
CA ASP A 151 -14.32 -9.31 -0.11
C ASP A 151 -13.21 -9.94 0.73
N VAL A 152 -13.49 -10.30 1.99
CA VAL A 152 -12.55 -11.08 2.81
C VAL A 152 -12.40 -12.47 2.24
N GLN A 153 -13.50 -13.12 1.85
CA GLN A 153 -13.46 -14.42 1.20
C GLN A 153 -12.80 -14.33 -0.18
N ASN A 154 -12.90 -13.23 -0.91
CA ASN A 154 -12.22 -13.00 -2.18
C ASN A 154 -10.74 -12.69 -1.98
N MET A 155 -10.35 -12.08 -0.85
CA MET A 155 -8.94 -11.93 -0.48
C MET A 155 -8.35 -13.28 -0.02
N ILE A 156 -9.09 -14.07 0.76
CA ILE A 156 -8.75 -15.44 1.16
C ILE A 156 -8.69 -16.36 -0.06
N ASN A 157 -9.65 -16.25 -0.97
CA ASN A 157 -9.68 -16.99 -2.23
C ASN A 157 -8.58 -16.48 -3.17
N ARG A 158 -8.26 -15.18 -3.22
CA ARG A 158 -7.06 -14.68 -3.94
C ARG A 158 -5.74 -15.15 -3.33
N VAL A 159 -5.72 -15.42 -2.03
CA VAL A 159 -4.56 -15.98 -1.32
C VAL A 159 -4.44 -17.50 -1.55
N LYS A 160 -5.57 -18.22 -1.57
CA LYS A 160 -5.63 -19.65 -1.90
C LYS A 160 -5.43 -19.91 -3.40
N ASP A 161 -5.91 -19.00 -4.24
CA ASP A 161 -5.76 -18.93 -5.70
C ASP A 161 -4.57 -18.06 -6.11
N MET A 162 -3.73 -17.63 -5.16
CA MET A 162 -2.40 -17.10 -5.46
C MET A 162 -1.60 -18.30 -5.96
N ASN A 163 -1.80 -18.50 -7.25
CA ASN A 163 -1.51 -19.67 -8.01
C ASN A 163 -0.01 -19.98 -7.90
N LEU A 164 0.33 -21.26 -7.83
CA LEU A 164 1.69 -21.78 -8.06
C LEU A 164 2.36 -21.09 -9.26
N GLN A 165 1.57 -20.62 -10.24
CA GLN A 165 2.00 -19.84 -11.38
C GLN A 165 2.55 -18.43 -11.07
N GLN A 166 2.03 -17.70 -10.08
CA GLN A 166 2.61 -16.42 -9.61
C GLN A 166 3.89 -16.64 -8.82
N ILE A 167 3.95 -17.72 -8.03
CA ILE A 167 5.20 -18.18 -7.40
C ILE A 167 6.21 -18.55 -8.48
N LEU A 168 5.81 -19.29 -9.52
CA LEU A 168 6.67 -19.63 -10.66
C LEU A 168 7.10 -18.39 -11.47
N GLN A 169 6.25 -17.37 -11.58
CA GLN A 169 6.57 -16.11 -12.25
C GLN A 169 7.53 -15.26 -11.42
N GLN A 170 7.39 -15.25 -10.08
CA GLN A 170 8.37 -14.65 -9.19
C GLN A 170 9.70 -15.42 -9.23
N TYR A 171 9.65 -16.75 -9.34
CA TYR A 171 10.82 -17.59 -9.64
C TYR A 171 11.43 -17.30 -11.02
N GLN A 172 10.64 -16.85 -12.01
CA GLN A 172 11.17 -16.42 -13.31
C GLN A 172 11.89 -15.08 -13.21
N VAL A 173 11.37 -14.12 -12.44
CA VAL A 173 12.04 -12.83 -12.19
C VAL A 173 13.35 -13.06 -11.41
N LEU A 174 13.29 -13.86 -10.33
CA LEU A 174 14.48 -14.22 -9.57
C LEU A 174 15.50 -14.99 -10.43
N ARG A 175 15.03 -15.85 -11.36
CA ARG A 175 15.90 -16.50 -12.37
C ARG A 175 16.53 -15.50 -13.33
N GLN A 176 15.81 -14.46 -13.74
CA GLN A 176 16.32 -13.44 -14.64
C GLN A 176 17.41 -12.61 -13.96
N ASP A 177 17.24 -12.29 -12.69
CA ASP A 177 18.26 -11.63 -11.86
C ASP A 177 19.46 -12.54 -11.62
N LEU A 178 19.24 -13.82 -11.34
CA LEU A 178 20.30 -14.83 -11.26
C LEU A 178 21.06 -14.98 -12.59
N ASP A 179 20.37 -14.95 -13.73
CA ASP A 179 20.99 -14.99 -15.06
C ASP A 179 21.80 -13.70 -15.35
N ASN A 180 21.36 -12.55 -14.85
CA ASN A 180 22.10 -11.29 -14.97
C ASN A 180 23.34 -11.29 -14.06
N LEU A 181 23.23 -11.79 -12.83
CA LEU A 181 24.33 -11.94 -11.88
C LEU A 181 25.33 -13.01 -12.33
N ALA A 182 24.86 -14.10 -12.94
CA ALA A 182 25.70 -15.17 -13.45
C ALA A 182 26.60 -14.73 -14.63
N ARG A 183 26.25 -13.63 -15.31
CA ARG A 183 27.07 -13.01 -16.37
C ARG A 183 28.18 -12.13 -15.83
N LEU A 184 28.06 -11.66 -14.60
CA LEU A 184 29.12 -10.92 -13.92
C LEU A 184 30.15 -11.92 -13.41
N SER A 185 31.44 -11.63 -13.60
CA SER A 185 32.51 -12.40 -12.98
C SER A 185 32.51 -12.17 -11.46
N VAL A 186 33.39 -12.87 -10.74
CA VAL A 186 33.52 -12.69 -9.28
C VAL A 186 33.97 -11.27 -8.92
N GLU A 187 34.80 -10.63 -9.75
CA GLU A 187 35.34 -9.28 -9.49
C GLU A 187 34.23 -8.20 -9.41
N PRO A 188 33.29 -8.08 -10.38
CA PRO A 188 32.19 -7.13 -10.27
C PRO A 188 31.21 -7.44 -9.13
N LEU A 189 31.03 -8.71 -8.76
CA LEU A 189 30.18 -9.10 -7.64
C LEU A 189 30.81 -8.66 -6.31
N HIS A 190 32.13 -8.76 -6.16
CA HIS A 190 32.83 -8.19 -5.00
C HIS A 190 32.75 -6.65 -4.97
N GLN A 191 32.91 -5.99 -6.13
CA GLN A 191 32.77 -4.54 -6.21
C GLN A 191 31.32 -4.05 -5.94
N GLY A 192 30.32 -4.91 -6.19
CA GLY A 192 28.91 -4.65 -5.89
C GLY A 192 28.49 -4.90 -4.44
N GLY A 193 29.40 -5.38 -3.57
CA GLY A 193 29.11 -5.65 -2.16
C GLY A 193 28.29 -6.92 -1.90
N TYR A 194 28.27 -7.87 -2.84
CA TYR A 194 27.59 -9.15 -2.66
C TYR A 194 28.40 -10.06 -1.71
N ASN A 195 27.71 -10.76 -0.80
CA ASN A 195 28.30 -11.67 0.18
C ASN A 195 29.04 -12.84 -0.51
N GLU A 196 30.23 -13.20 -0.01
CA GLU A 196 31.07 -14.32 -0.48
C GLU A 196 30.30 -15.65 -0.67
N GLN A 197 29.34 -15.96 0.20
CA GLN A 197 28.51 -17.16 0.10
C GLN A 197 27.57 -17.11 -1.12
N ALA A 198 27.02 -15.94 -1.43
CA ALA A 198 26.22 -15.74 -2.64
C ALA A 198 27.10 -15.84 -3.89
N ASN A 199 28.34 -15.32 -3.83
CA ASN A 199 29.29 -15.40 -4.94
C ASN A 199 29.70 -16.85 -5.22
N GLN A 200 30.00 -17.64 -4.19
CA GLN A 200 30.28 -19.08 -4.33
C GLN A 200 29.10 -19.86 -4.90
N LEU A 201 27.88 -19.54 -4.47
CA LEU A 201 26.67 -20.19 -4.98
C LEU A 201 26.44 -19.86 -6.46
N ILE A 202 26.59 -18.59 -6.85
CA ILE A 202 26.50 -18.14 -8.24
C ILE A 202 27.57 -18.82 -9.09
N GLU A 203 28.81 -18.90 -8.62
CA GLU A 203 29.93 -19.53 -9.33
C GLU A 203 29.69 -21.03 -9.54
N THR A 204 29.18 -21.72 -8.51
CA THR A 204 28.86 -23.16 -8.57
C THR A 204 27.74 -23.45 -9.58
N GLN A 205 26.76 -22.55 -9.72
CA GLN A 205 25.62 -22.72 -10.63
C GLN A 205 25.84 -22.12 -12.03
N ARG A 206 26.89 -21.31 -12.23
CA ARG A 206 27.19 -20.62 -13.49
C ARG A 206 27.27 -21.55 -14.72
N PRO A 207 27.87 -22.76 -14.66
CA PRO A 207 27.92 -23.66 -15.81
C PRO A 207 26.53 -24.09 -16.26
N GLN A 208 25.62 -24.36 -15.30
CA GLN A 208 24.26 -24.81 -15.57
C GLN A 208 23.41 -23.69 -16.18
N LEU A 209 23.52 -22.46 -15.67
CA LEU A 209 22.84 -21.28 -16.21
C LEU A 209 23.34 -20.95 -17.63
N THR A 210 24.65 -21.04 -17.87
CA THR A 210 25.25 -20.84 -19.20
C THR A 210 24.74 -21.87 -20.20
N GLN A 211 24.62 -23.15 -19.80
CA GLN A 211 24.07 -24.21 -20.65
C GLN A 211 22.60 -23.98 -20.99
N LEU A 212 21.78 -23.57 -20.01
CA LEU A 212 20.38 -23.26 -20.21
C LEU A 212 20.19 -22.08 -21.17
N GLN A 213 21.01 -21.03 -21.02
CA GLN A 213 20.98 -19.86 -21.88
C GLN A 213 21.36 -20.20 -23.33
N ALA A 214 22.38 -21.06 -23.52
CA ALA A 214 22.75 -21.56 -24.84
C ALA A 214 21.61 -22.36 -25.50
N GLN A 215 20.84 -23.12 -24.70
CA GLN A 215 19.69 -23.87 -25.18
C GLN A 215 18.54 -22.95 -25.62
N GLN A 216 18.24 -21.89 -24.86
CA GLN A 216 17.24 -20.89 -25.24
C GLN A 216 17.61 -20.13 -26.52
N ARG A 217 18.88 -19.75 -26.68
CA ARG A 217 19.35 -19.10 -27.92
C ARG A 217 19.21 -20.00 -29.14
N ARG A 218 19.47 -21.31 -29.00
CA ARG A 218 19.23 -22.27 -30.09
C ARG A 218 17.75 -22.31 -30.46
N ALA A 219 16.84 -22.39 -29.49
CA ALA A 219 15.40 -22.41 -29.74
C ALA A 219 14.87 -21.13 -30.43
N ALA A 220 15.39 -19.96 -30.08
CA ALA A 220 15.02 -18.69 -30.72
C ALA A 220 15.50 -18.60 -32.18
N PHE A 221 16.66 -19.19 -32.48
CA PHE A 221 17.19 -19.24 -33.85
C PHE A 221 16.39 -20.18 -34.74
N THR A 222 15.91 -21.32 -34.22
CA THR A 222 15.11 -22.27 -35.01
C THR A 222 13.75 -21.71 -35.42
N ASN A 223 13.17 -20.79 -34.64
CA ASN A 223 11.87 -20.18 -34.94
C ASN A 223 11.93 -18.93 -35.85
N SER A 224 13.13 -18.43 -36.18
CA SER A 224 13.30 -17.17 -36.92
C SER A 224 13.69 -17.35 -38.39
N GLN A 225 13.83 -18.58 -38.89
CA GLN A 225 14.04 -18.81 -40.32
C GLN A 225 12.71 -18.90 -41.06
N LEU A 226 12.15 -17.73 -41.39
CA LEU A 226 11.26 -17.59 -42.54
C LEU A 226 12.10 -17.31 -43.80
N PRO A 227 11.75 -17.89 -44.96
CA PRO A 227 12.50 -17.69 -46.19
C PRO A 227 12.24 -16.29 -46.76
N MET A 228 13.24 -15.41 -46.71
CA MET A 228 13.14 -14.08 -47.34
C MET A 228 13.90 -14.05 -48.66
N SER A 229 13.10 -13.77 -49.69
CA SER A 229 13.47 -13.51 -51.08
C SER A 229 14.03 -12.09 -51.24
N ASN A 230 14.98 -11.96 -52.16
CA ASN A 230 15.65 -10.74 -52.63
C ASN A 230 14.70 -9.59 -53.02
N VAL A 231 14.97 -8.35 -52.59
CA VAL A 231 14.86 -7.13 -53.45
C VAL A 231 15.78 -5.99 -52.91
N PRO A 232 16.48 -5.20 -53.76
CA PRO A 232 17.39 -4.11 -53.35
C PRO A 232 16.76 -2.70 -53.30
N GLN A 233 17.31 -1.86 -52.41
CA GLN A 233 17.29 -0.38 -52.37
C GLN A 233 18.01 0.25 -53.60
N PRO A 234 17.86 1.55 -53.99
CA PRO A 234 18.17 2.74 -53.16
C PRO A 234 17.42 4.07 -53.51
N GLY A 235 17.64 5.15 -52.74
CA GLY A 235 17.33 6.52 -53.22
C GLY A 235 17.28 7.65 -52.18
N THR A 236 18.29 8.53 -52.23
CA THR A 236 18.53 9.80 -51.50
C THR A 236 17.66 10.99 -51.94
N SER A 237 17.35 11.96 -51.06
CA SER A 237 17.38 13.42 -51.41
C SER A 237 17.07 14.42 -50.26
N THR A 238 17.97 15.42 -50.18
CA THR A 238 17.85 16.87 -49.91
C THR A 238 16.95 17.46 -48.81
N GLN A 239 17.60 18.22 -47.92
CA GLN A 239 17.09 18.98 -46.78
C GLN A 239 16.87 20.46 -47.18
N SER A 240 15.68 21.00 -46.86
CA SER A 240 15.26 22.39 -47.09
C SER A 240 15.11 23.12 -45.74
N ASN A 241 15.65 24.35 -45.68
CA ASN A 241 15.68 25.23 -44.51
C ASN A 241 14.43 26.12 -44.51
N ILE A 242 13.53 25.96 -43.54
CA ILE A 242 12.33 26.81 -43.34
C ILE A 242 12.35 27.39 -41.92
N PRO A 243 12.07 28.69 -41.70
CA PRO A 243 12.16 29.32 -40.40
C PRO A 243 10.95 28.99 -39.50
N GLY A 244 11.22 28.54 -38.29
CA GLY A 244 10.46 28.83 -37.06
C GLY A 244 8.93 28.67 -37.11
N SER A 245 8.42 27.47 -37.41
CA SER A 245 7.00 27.17 -37.23
C SER A 245 6.76 26.41 -35.91
N ALA A 246 5.53 26.47 -35.39
CA ALA A 246 5.05 25.71 -34.23
C ALA A 246 5.38 24.21 -34.27
N ALA A 247 5.74 23.66 -35.45
CA ALA A 247 6.27 22.32 -35.61
C ALA A 247 7.58 22.08 -34.84
N SER A 248 8.45 23.09 -34.67
CA SER A 248 9.68 22.95 -33.89
C SER A 248 9.40 22.79 -32.39
N ALA A 249 8.39 23.49 -31.85
CA ALA A 249 7.94 23.32 -30.47
C ALA A 249 7.29 21.94 -30.26
N ALA A 250 6.48 21.48 -31.22
CA ALA A 250 5.90 20.14 -31.19
C ALA A 250 6.98 19.04 -31.28
N MET A 251 7.99 19.20 -32.13
CA MET A 251 9.13 18.28 -32.23
C MET A 251 9.97 18.26 -30.94
N ASN A 252 10.23 19.41 -30.32
CA ASN A 252 10.96 19.46 -29.05
C ASN A 252 10.17 18.80 -27.90
N ALA A 253 8.84 18.99 -27.86
CA ALA A 253 7.97 18.30 -26.90
C ALA A 253 7.94 16.78 -27.15
N ALA A 254 7.88 16.35 -28.41
CA ALA A 254 7.94 14.94 -28.79
C ALA A 254 9.29 14.31 -28.40
N ASN A 255 10.41 15.01 -28.62
CA ASN A 255 11.75 14.54 -28.24
C ASN A 255 11.91 14.42 -26.71
N ALA A 256 11.39 15.38 -25.93
CA ALA A 256 11.40 15.30 -24.47
C ALA A 256 10.57 14.12 -23.96
N PHE A 257 9.42 13.85 -24.61
CA PHE A 257 8.57 12.72 -24.28
C PHE A 257 9.24 11.38 -24.61
N VAL A 258 9.83 11.22 -25.80
CA VAL A 258 10.57 10.01 -26.18
C VAL A 258 11.72 9.74 -25.20
N LYS A 259 12.43 10.79 -24.76
CA LYS A 259 13.46 10.67 -23.73
C LYS A 259 12.92 10.19 -22.38
N SER A 260 11.71 10.61 -22.00
CA SER A 260 11.05 10.14 -20.77
C SER A 260 10.58 8.68 -20.87
N LEU A 261 10.20 8.22 -22.06
CA LEU A 261 9.83 6.83 -22.32
C LEU A 261 11.04 5.88 -22.34
N ALA A 262 12.24 6.39 -22.64
CA ALA A 262 13.46 5.57 -22.72
C ALA A 262 13.85 4.91 -21.39
N HIS A 263 13.32 5.38 -20.26
CA HIS A 263 13.54 4.81 -18.93
C HIS A 263 12.49 3.75 -18.54
N LEU A 264 11.47 3.53 -19.36
CA LEU A 264 10.45 2.53 -19.08
C LEU A 264 10.97 1.13 -19.41
N THR A 265 10.58 0.15 -18.59
CA THR A 265 10.87 -1.25 -18.89
C THR A 265 10.06 -1.70 -20.11
N PRO A 266 10.51 -2.73 -20.87
CA PRO A 266 9.75 -3.27 -21.99
C PRO A 266 8.31 -3.68 -21.63
N GLU A 267 8.10 -4.15 -20.40
CA GLU A 267 6.79 -4.51 -19.86
C GLU A 267 5.89 -3.29 -19.63
N GLN A 268 6.44 -2.19 -19.12
CA GLN A 268 5.70 -0.93 -18.98
C GLN A 268 5.29 -0.37 -20.34
N GLN A 269 6.17 -0.48 -21.34
CA GLN A 269 5.87 -0.04 -22.70
C GLN A 269 4.78 -0.91 -23.35
N ALA A 270 4.82 -2.23 -23.15
CA ALA A 270 3.77 -3.14 -23.61
C ALA A 270 2.41 -2.82 -22.95
N THR A 271 2.42 -2.47 -21.66
CA THR A 271 1.21 -2.05 -20.94
C THR A 271 0.64 -0.74 -21.50
N LEU A 272 1.48 0.25 -21.78
CA LEU A 272 1.06 1.52 -22.40
C LEU A 272 0.41 1.30 -23.77
N ASN A 273 0.98 0.42 -24.60
CA ASN A 273 0.44 0.13 -25.93
C ASN A 273 -0.96 -0.52 -25.90
N LYS A 274 -1.31 -1.21 -24.80
CA LYS A 274 -2.62 -1.83 -24.59
C LYS A 274 -3.68 -0.85 -24.09
N LEU A 275 -3.32 0.38 -23.74
CA LEU A 275 -4.28 1.35 -23.23
C LEU A 275 -5.30 1.75 -24.31
N PRO A 276 -6.59 1.81 -23.97
CA PRO A 276 -7.63 2.24 -24.89
C PRO A 276 -7.47 3.73 -25.22
N ILE A 277 -7.93 4.12 -26.41
CA ILE A 277 -8.03 5.52 -26.80
C ILE A 277 -9.21 6.13 -26.04
N PRO A 278 -9.02 7.23 -25.29
CA PRO A 278 -10.10 7.81 -24.51
C PRO A 278 -11.13 8.47 -25.43
N THR A 279 -12.33 7.89 -25.46
CA THR A 279 -13.51 8.46 -26.09
C THR A 279 -14.15 9.51 -25.18
N GLN A 280 -15.04 10.33 -25.74
CA GLN A 280 -15.77 11.34 -24.96
C GLN A 280 -16.65 10.69 -23.88
N ASP A 281 -17.23 9.52 -24.17
CA ASP A 281 -18.03 8.76 -23.20
C ASP A 281 -17.18 8.24 -22.03
N LEU A 282 -15.99 7.71 -22.30
CA LEU A 282 -15.07 7.25 -21.24
C LEU A 282 -14.60 8.41 -20.35
N LEU A 283 -14.37 9.59 -20.93
CA LEU A 283 -14.04 10.81 -20.18
C LEU A 283 -15.21 11.28 -19.31
N ARG A 284 -16.44 11.24 -19.83
CA ARG A 284 -17.65 11.59 -19.09
C ARG A 284 -17.88 10.63 -17.92
N GLU A 285 -17.75 9.33 -18.16
CA GLU A 285 -17.84 8.28 -17.14
C GLU A 285 -16.79 8.49 -16.04
N ALA A 286 -15.52 8.68 -16.41
CA ALA A 286 -14.44 8.94 -15.47
C ALA A 286 -14.69 10.22 -14.64
N THR A 287 -15.23 11.27 -15.26
CA THR A 287 -15.58 12.51 -14.56
C THR A 287 -16.71 12.29 -13.56
N ALA A 288 -17.77 11.58 -13.95
CA ALA A 288 -18.88 11.24 -13.06
C ALA A 288 -18.42 10.38 -11.86
N TYR A 289 -17.57 9.39 -12.11
CA TYR A 289 -16.95 8.59 -11.05
C TYR A 289 -16.15 9.46 -10.06
N LEU A 290 -15.33 10.39 -10.56
CA LEU A 290 -14.56 11.30 -9.70
C LEU A 290 -15.44 12.25 -8.88
N VAL A 291 -16.63 12.60 -9.36
CA VAL A 291 -17.61 13.38 -8.58
C VAL A 291 -18.15 12.53 -7.42
N GLY A 292 -18.65 11.32 -7.71
CA GLY A 292 -19.14 10.41 -6.66
C GLY A 292 -18.06 10.05 -5.64
N LEU A 293 -16.82 9.89 -6.08
CA LEU A 293 -15.68 9.61 -5.20
C LEU A 293 -15.38 10.78 -4.25
N LYS A 294 -15.52 12.03 -4.72
CA LYS A 294 -15.35 13.22 -3.87
C LYS A 294 -16.42 13.28 -2.79
N GLU A 295 -17.66 12.94 -3.11
CA GLU A 295 -18.76 12.89 -2.13
C GLU A 295 -18.52 11.82 -1.06
N GLN A 296 -18.11 10.62 -1.46
CA GLN A 296 -17.77 9.54 -0.52
C GLN A 296 -16.62 9.90 0.43
N ILE A 297 -15.55 10.51 -0.11
CA ILE A 297 -14.38 10.92 0.67
C ILE A 297 -14.72 12.05 1.64
N TYR A 298 -15.55 13.00 1.21
CA TYR A 298 -15.97 14.12 2.04
C TYR A 298 -16.62 13.64 3.35
N ILE A 299 -17.48 12.63 3.28
CA ILE A 299 -18.17 12.01 4.42
C ILE A 299 -17.20 11.26 5.35
N SER A 300 -16.17 10.63 4.79
CA SER A 300 -15.31 9.67 5.52
C SER A 300 -14.18 10.34 6.32
N ASN A 301 -13.78 11.56 5.95
CA ASN A 301 -12.53 12.17 6.43
C ASN A 301 -12.77 13.16 7.58
N ASN A 302 -12.90 12.64 8.80
CA ASN A 302 -12.85 13.41 10.04
C ASN A 302 -11.40 13.58 10.51
N LEU A 303 -10.70 14.56 9.92
CA LEU A 303 -9.34 14.89 10.32
C LEU A 303 -9.37 15.77 11.57
N VAL A 304 -8.71 15.28 12.63
CA VAL A 304 -8.61 15.97 13.92
C VAL A 304 -7.56 17.07 13.84
N PRO A 305 -7.78 18.24 14.45
CA PRO A 305 -6.75 19.26 14.58
C PRO A 305 -5.48 18.72 15.25
N VAL A 306 -4.34 19.10 14.72
CA VAL A 306 -3.00 18.78 15.21
C VAL A 306 -2.36 20.05 15.76
N GLN A 307 -1.41 19.91 16.69
CA GLN A 307 -0.61 21.02 17.17
C GLN A 307 0.13 21.72 16.02
N MET A 308 0.37 23.02 16.17
CA MET A 308 1.10 23.82 15.20
C MET A 308 2.49 23.22 14.95
N PRO A 309 2.93 23.10 13.68
CA PRO A 309 4.28 22.69 13.35
C PRO A 309 5.34 23.59 13.99
N ASN A 310 6.46 23.02 14.42
CA ASN A 310 7.57 23.76 15.04
C ASN A 310 8.21 24.79 14.09
N ASP A 311 8.23 24.50 12.79
CA ASP A 311 8.71 25.40 11.73
C ASP A 311 7.57 25.71 10.76
N ARG A 312 6.88 26.82 11.05
CA ARG A 312 5.71 27.25 10.27
C ARG A 312 6.09 27.66 8.85
N ASP A 313 7.20 28.35 8.66
CA ASP A 313 7.60 28.85 7.35
C ASP A 313 7.96 27.70 6.41
N GLN A 314 8.64 26.67 6.93
CA GLN A 314 8.91 25.46 6.15
C GLN A 314 7.62 24.69 5.84
N PHE A 315 6.70 24.56 6.80
CA PHE A 315 5.41 23.93 6.57
C PHE A 315 4.61 24.65 5.49
N ASP A 316 4.51 25.98 5.53
CA ASP A 316 3.74 26.78 4.58
C ASP A 316 4.33 26.63 3.16
N ARG A 317 5.66 26.66 3.01
CA ARG A 317 6.34 26.37 1.73
C ARG A 317 6.04 24.97 1.19
N ASP A 318 6.16 23.96 2.04
CA ASP A 318 5.92 22.57 1.65
C ASP A 318 4.44 22.35 1.30
N PHE A 319 3.54 22.99 2.03
CA PHE A 319 2.10 22.93 1.78
C PHE A 319 1.73 23.59 0.44
N ASP A 320 2.31 24.73 0.10
CA ASP A 320 2.09 25.39 -1.19
C ASP A 320 2.59 24.52 -2.36
N LEU A 321 3.73 23.84 -2.20
CA LEU A 321 4.24 22.90 -3.20
C LEU A 321 3.30 21.70 -3.36
N LEU A 322 2.83 21.10 -2.26
CA LEU A 322 1.81 20.04 -2.31
C LEU A 322 0.53 20.54 -3.00
N TYR A 323 0.06 21.74 -2.66
CA TYR A 323 -1.14 22.33 -3.23
C TYR A 323 -1.03 22.41 -4.75
N MET A 324 0.08 22.94 -5.26
CA MET A 324 0.35 23.07 -6.69
C MET A 324 0.39 21.71 -7.41
N GLU A 325 1.07 20.72 -6.85
CA GLU A 325 1.14 19.36 -7.41
C GLU A 325 -0.23 18.70 -7.48
N VAL A 326 -1.01 18.82 -6.41
CA VAL A 326 -2.36 18.23 -6.32
C VAL A 326 -3.34 18.91 -7.27
N GLN A 327 -3.22 20.23 -7.52
CA GLN A 327 -4.01 20.91 -8.56
C GLN A 327 -3.68 20.38 -9.96
N ARG A 328 -2.39 20.19 -10.27
CA ARG A 328 -1.96 19.63 -11.56
C ARG A 328 -2.49 18.19 -11.73
N LEU A 329 -2.35 17.35 -10.70
CA LEU A 329 -2.92 16.01 -10.66
C LEU A 329 -4.44 16.02 -10.92
N SER A 330 -5.18 16.90 -10.26
CA SER A 330 -6.64 17.01 -10.43
C SER A 330 -7.05 17.27 -11.87
N SER A 331 -6.26 18.02 -12.63
CA SER A 331 -6.56 18.33 -14.04
C SER A 331 -6.32 17.16 -15.00
N LEU A 332 -5.38 16.26 -14.65
CA LEU A 332 -5.01 15.10 -15.48
C LEU A 332 -5.83 13.85 -15.14
N LEU A 333 -6.41 13.82 -13.94
CA LEU A 333 -7.05 12.62 -13.39
C LEU A 333 -8.22 12.08 -14.25
N PRO A 334 -9.11 12.90 -14.83
CA PRO A 334 -10.19 12.38 -15.68
C PRO A 334 -9.65 11.63 -16.91
N LEU A 335 -8.61 12.18 -17.56
CA LEU A 335 -7.98 11.56 -18.72
C LEU A 335 -7.29 10.24 -18.33
N TYR A 336 -6.52 10.26 -17.24
CA TYR A 336 -5.84 9.06 -16.74
C TYR A 336 -6.82 7.93 -16.38
N LEU A 337 -7.88 8.25 -15.67
CA LEU A 337 -8.86 7.26 -15.23
C LEU A 337 -9.67 6.69 -16.41
N SER A 338 -9.96 7.51 -17.42
CA SER A 338 -10.68 7.07 -18.63
C SER A 338 -9.96 5.97 -19.40
N VAL A 339 -8.63 5.88 -19.30
CA VAL A 339 -7.82 4.89 -20.01
C VAL A 339 -7.33 3.75 -19.12
N THR A 340 -6.96 4.02 -17.86
CA THR A 340 -6.34 3.01 -16.99
C THR A 340 -7.35 2.26 -16.12
N LYS A 341 -8.51 2.89 -15.82
CA LYS A 341 -9.48 2.39 -14.82
C LYS A 341 -8.84 2.08 -13.45
N GLU A 342 -7.70 2.71 -13.11
CA GLU A 342 -7.02 2.51 -11.82
C GLU A 342 -7.71 3.30 -10.69
N GLU A 343 -8.81 2.76 -10.18
CA GLU A 343 -9.62 3.38 -9.12
C GLU A 343 -8.84 3.72 -7.84
N LYS A 344 -7.88 2.87 -7.45
CA LYS A 344 -7.04 3.10 -6.27
C LYS A 344 -6.22 4.39 -6.38
N VAL A 345 -5.67 4.67 -7.56
CA VAL A 345 -4.93 5.91 -7.83
C VAL A 345 -5.88 7.10 -7.80
N ALA A 346 -7.04 6.98 -8.43
CA ALA A 346 -8.06 8.03 -8.40
C ALA A 346 -8.51 8.38 -6.98
N LYS A 347 -8.72 7.36 -6.13
CA LYS A 347 -9.07 7.54 -4.71
C LYS A 347 -7.96 8.22 -3.93
N ALA A 348 -6.70 7.79 -4.11
CA ALA A 348 -5.56 8.40 -3.44
C ALA A 348 -5.40 9.88 -3.82
N VAL A 349 -5.43 10.22 -5.12
CA VAL A 349 -5.35 11.61 -5.58
C VAL A 349 -6.52 12.44 -5.07
N THR A 350 -7.75 11.91 -5.14
CA THR A 350 -8.94 12.62 -4.67
C THR A 350 -8.91 12.87 -3.16
N MET A 351 -8.37 11.92 -2.38
CA MET A 351 -8.15 12.08 -0.95
C MET A 351 -7.14 13.18 -0.65
N GLN A 352 -6.02 13.25 -1.39
CA GLN A 352 -5.05 14.35 -1.26
C GLN A 352 -5.67 15.71 -1.60
N ILE A 353 -6.51 15.78 -2.64
CA ILE A 353 -7.26 17.00 -3.00
C ILE A 353 -8.16 17.45 -1.84
N ASP A 354 -8.90 16.53 -1.21
CA ASP A 354 -9.77 16.84 -0.07
C ASP A 354 -8.97 17.34 1.14
N ILE A 355 -7.90 16.63 1.51
CA ILE A 355 -7.00 16.99 2.61
C ILE A 355 -6.43 18.40 2.41
N VAL A 356 -5.89 18.68 1.22
CA VAL A 356 -5.29 19.98 0.88
C VAL A 356 -6.33 21.09 0.91
N LYS A 357 -7.55 20.86 0.39
CA LYS A 357 -8.65 21.83 0.47
C LYS A 357 -9.05 22.12 1.92
N LYS A 358 -9.18 21.09 2.76
CA LYS A 358 -9.52 21.23 4.18
C LYS A 358 -8.45 21.99 4.94
N GLN A 359 -7.16 21.66 4.74
CA GLN A 359 -6.06 22.38 5.37
C GLN A 359 -6.05 23.85 4.93
N ARG A 360 -6.20 24.14 3.63
CA ARG A 360 -6.24 25.53 3.12
C ARG A 360 -7.41 26.33 3.70
N SER A 361 -8.59 25.73 3.80
CA SER A 361 -9.75 26.35 4.44
C SER A 361 -9.46 26.74 5.89
N ARG A 362 -8.80 25.83 6.65
CA ARG A 362 -8.43 26.05 8.05
C ARG A 362 -7.31 27.08 8.25
N LEU A 363 -6.36 27.18 7.33
CA LEU A 363 -5.32 28.22 7.37
C LEU A 363 -5.90 29.63 7.14
N ASN A 364 -7.01 29.72 6.40
CA ASN A 364 -7.70 30.98 6.12
C ASN A 364 -8.69 31.41 7.23
N GLN A 365 -8.84 30.62 8.30
CA GLN A 365 -9.69 30.98 9.44
C GLN A 365 -9.01 32.03 10.32
N GLN A 366 -9.81 32.78 11.09
CA GLN A 366 -9.30 33.81 12.02
C GLN A 366 -8.28 33.25 13.02
N ALA A 367 -8.48 32.00 13.44
CA ALA A 367 -7.51 31.21 14.21
C ALA A 367 -7.05 30.03 13.34
N PRO A 368 -5.86 30.13 12.70
CA PRO A 368 -5.34 29.07 11.84
C PRO A 368 -5.26 27.74 12.60
N SER A 369 -5.84 26.68 12.02
CA SER A 369 -5.73 25.32 12.55
C SER A 369 -5.05 24.38 11.56
N TYR A 370 -4.33 23.40 12.10
CA TYR A 370 -3.57 22.44 11.32
C TYR A 370 -4.22 21.07 11.45
N ILE A 371 -4.32 20.34 10.35
CA ILE A 371 -4.73 18.93 10.30
C ILE A 371 -3.60 18.03 9.77
N LEU A 372 -2.52 18.64 9.30
CA LEU A 372 -1.31 17.98 8.84
C LEU A 372 -0.15 18.34 9.77
N ASN A 373 0.62 17.32 10.17
CA ASN A 373 1.96 17.54 10.72
C ASN A 373 3.01 17.49 9.60
N SER A 374 4.24 17.94 9.89
CA SER A 374 5.33 18.03 8.90
C SER A 374 5.67 16.67 8.27
N ASP A 375 5.64 15.59 9.05
CA ASP A 375 5.95 14.23 8.56
C ASP A 375 4.90 13.73 7.57
N LEU A 376 3.62 13.95 7.87
CA LEU A 376 2.52 13.60 6.98
C LEU A 376 2.55 14.46 5.71
N LEU A 377 2.81 15.77 5.85
CA LEU A 377 2.96 16.67 4.71
C LEU A 377 4.07 16.20 3.76
N THR A 378 5.23 15.83 4.31
CA THR A 378 6.37 15.31 3.54
C THR A 378 6.00 14.03 2.79
N ARG A 379 5.34 13.07 3.47
CA ARG A 379 4.87 11.83 2.82
C ARG A 379 3.85 12.09 1.72
N LEU A 380 2.89 12.99 1.96
CA LEU A 380 1.88 13.37 0.96
C LEU A 380 2.53 14.00 -0.27
N ARG A 381 3.55 14.84 -0.09
CA ARG A 381 4.34 15.41 -1.20
C ARG A 381 5.06 14.36 -2.02
N GLN A 382 5.81 13.47 -1.36
CA GLN A 382 6.51 12.39 -2.07
C GLN A 382 5.54 11.51 -2.86
N GLN A 383 4.39 11.19 -2.26
CA GLN A 383 3.33 10.45 -2.93
C GLN A 383 2.73 11.24 -4.11
N ALA A 384 2.45 12.54 -3.94
CA ALA A 384 1.91 13.39 -5.00
C ALA A 384 2.88 13.51 -6.18
N ALA A 385 4.17 13.72 -5.92
CA ALA A 385 5.21 13.75 -6.95
C ALA A 385 5.30 12.43 -7.73
N PHE A 386 5.30 11.30 -7.04
CA PHE A 386 5.30 9.97 -7.67
C PHE A 386 4.04 9.76 -8.55
N LEU A 387 2.86 10.07 -8.01
CA LEU A 387 1.60 9.96 -8.74
C LEU A 387 1.58 10.91 -9.95
N TYR A 388 2.12 12.11 -9.82
CA TYR A 388 2.18 13.10 -10.89
C TYR A 388 3.03 12.60 -12.05
N GLN A 389 4.21 12.04 -11.77
CA GLN A 389 5.06 11.44 -12.79
C GLN A 389 4.35 10.29 -13.51
N LYS A 390 3.77 9.35 -12.76
CA LYS A 390 3.03 8.19 -13.32
C LYS A 390 1.88 8.64 -14.22
N ILE A 391 1.03 9.54 -13.73
CA ILE A 391 -0.15 10.03 -14.45
C ILE A 391 0.26 10.83 -15.69
N THR A 392 1.28 11.68 -15.58
CA THR A 392 1.76 12.51 -16.68
C THR A 392 2.25 11.66 -17.85
N ILE A 393 3.03 10.60 -17.59
CA ILE A 393 3.53 9.69 -18.63
C ILE A 393 2.36 9.09 -19.43
N VAL A 394 1.35 8.57 -18.73
CA VAL A 394 0.16 7.98 -19.37
C VAL A 394 -0.60 9.03 -20.17
N CYS A 395 -0.86 10.20 -19.60
CA CYS A 395 -1.59 11.27 -20.29
C CYS A 395 -0.84 11.81 -21.51
N GLN A 396 0.49 11.92 -21.44
CA GLN A 396 1.32 12.33 -22.58
C GLN A 396 1.32 11.26 -23.69
N PHE A 397 1.41 9.98 -23.33
CA PHE A 397 1.31 8.87 -24.28
C PHE A 397 -0.02 8.87 -25.03
N VAL A 398 -1.11 9.07 -24.28
CA VAL A 398 -2.47 9.17 -24.84
C VAL A 398 -2.61 10.36 -25.78
N LYS A 399 -2.07 11.53 -25.43
CA LYS A 399 -2.07 12.71 -26.30
C LYS A 399 -1.27 12.46 -27.58
N TYR A 400 -0.06 11.91 -27.43
CA TYR A 400 0.79 11.56 -28.56
C TYR A 400 0.09 10.62 -29.55
N ARG A 401 -0.55 9.54 -29.07
CA ARG A 401 -1.31 8.61 -29.92
C ARG A 401 -2.46 9.28 -30.69
N ARG A 402 -3.12 10.25 -30.06
CA ARG A 402 -4.17 11.04 -30.71
C ARG A 402 -3.61 11.93 -31.82
N ASP A 403 -2.48 12.57 -31.60
CA ASP A 403 -1.89 13.54 -32.53
C ASP A 403 -1.33 12.88 -33.80
N ILE A 404 -0.78 11.66 -33.69
CA ILE A 404 -0.21 10.92 -34.83
C ILE A 404 -1.24 10.20 -35.71
N GLY A 405 -2.54 10.36 -35.43
CA GLY A 405 -3.59 9.79 -36.27
C GLY A 405 -3.56 8.26 -36.34
N LEU A 406 -3.05 7.57 -35.30
CA LEU A 406 -3.27 6.13 -35.11
C LEU A 406 -4.72 5.87 -34.66
N MET A 407 -5.67 6.46 -35.39
CA MET A 407 -7.12 6.29 -35.29
C MET A 407 -7.63 5.27 -36.29
#